data_AF-A0A973PKA8-F1
#
_entry.id   AF-A0A973PKA8-F1
#
_cell.length_a   1.000
_cell.length_b   1.000
_cell.length_c   1.000
_cell.angle_alpha   90.00
_cell.angle_beta   90.00
_cell.angle_gamma   90.00
#
_symmetry.space_group_name_H-M   'P 1'
#
loop_
_entity.id
_entity.type
_entity.pdbx_description
1 polymer ?
#
loop_
_entity_poly.entity_id
_entity_poly.type
_entity_poly.pdbx_seq_one_letter_code
_entity_poly.pdbx_strand_id
1 'polypeptide(L)'
;LSAAKPRKLEASVVRALRDLMPAVISEGTAHAVRFPAGTAGKTGTAEYGSGKEPPTHSWFIGYRGDLAFAVIVEGGGTGAAVAAPVSARFLSGLAVDR
;
A
#
# COMPACT_ATOMS: atom_id res chain seq x y z
N LEU A 1 14.40 -18.74 -13.85
CA LEU A 1 13.44 -19.20 -12.82
C LEU A 1 12.07 -19.21 -13.45
N SER A 2 11.39 -20.36 -13.52
CA SER A 2 10.00 -20.42 -13.99
C SER A 2 9.11 -19.81 -12.92
N ALA A 3 8.47 -18.66 -13.20
CA ALA A 3 7.53 -18.07 -12.27
C ALA A 3 6.35 -19.04 -12.09
N ALA A 4 6.08 -19.45 -10.85
CA ALA A 4 4.92 -20.26 -10.54
C ALA A 4 3.65 -19.57 -11.09
N LYS A 5 2.76 -20.34 -11.73
CA LYS A 5 1.49 -19.79 -12.21
C LYS A 5 0.72 -19.20 -11.02
N PRO A 6 0.21 -17.95 -11.11
CA PRO A 6 -0.56 -17.35 -10.04
C PRO A 6 -1.78 -18.21 -9.73
N ARG A 7 -1.86 -18.71 -8.49
CA ARG A 7 -3.05 -19.42 -8.02
C ARG A 7 -4.09 -18.41 -7.59
N LYS A 8 -5.31 -18.56 -8.12
CA LYS A 8 -6.44 -17.73 -7.70
C LYS A 8 -6.67 -17.90 -6.20
N LEU A 9 -6.81 -16.79 -5.48
CA LEU A 9 -7.18 -16.81 -4.08
C LEU A 9 -8.63 -17.31 -3.92
N GLU A 10 -8.90 -17.92 -2.76
CA GLU A 10 -10.26 -18.28 -2.40
C GLU A 10 -11.15 -17.03 -2.29
N ALA A 11 -12.43 -17.18 -2.64
CA ALA A 11 -13.37 -16.06 -2.63
C ALA A 11 -13.52 -15.44 -1.22
N SER A 12 -13.41 -16.24 -0.16
CA SER A 12 -13.39 -15.79 1.24
C SER A 12 -12.21 -14.85 1.52
N VAL A 13 -11.01 -15.21 1.08
CA VAL A 13 -9.79 -14.40 1.24
C VAL A 13 -9.93 -13.08 0.47
N VAL A 14 -10.45 -13.13 -0.76
CA VAL A 14 -10.67 -11.90 -1.55
C VAL A 14 -11.65 -10.97 -0.86
N ARG A 15 -12.77 -11.48 -0.33
CA ARG A 15 -13.74 -10.67 0.43
C ARG A 15 -13.10 -10.04 1.66
N ALA A 16 -12.39 -10.83 2.47
CA ALA A 16 -11.71 -10.31 3.65
C ALA A 16 -10.70 -9.21 3.31
N LEU A 17 -9.91 -9.36 2.24
CA LEU A 17 -9.00 -8.30 1.78
C LEU A 17 -9.74 -7.05 1.30
N ARG A 18 -10.90 -7.23 0.64
CA ARG A 18 -11.75 -6.13 0.15
C ARG A 18 -12.46 -5.39 1.27
N ASP A 19 -12.60 -5.99 2.46
CA ASP A 19 -13.10 -5.32 3.66
C ASP A 19 -11.95 -4.65 4.45
N LEU A 20 -10.85 -5.37 4.65
CA LEU A 20 -9.76 -4.94 5.55
C LEU A 20 -8.84 -3.88 4.93
N MET A 21 -8.56 -3.93 3.63
CA MET A 21 -7.64 -2.98 3.00
C MET A 21 -8.23 -1.56 2.86
N PRO A 22 -9.53 -1.37 2.58
CA PRO A 22 -10.16 -0.05 2.73
C PRO A 22 -10.14 0.46 4.18
N ALA A 23 -10.30 -0.43 5.18
CA ALA A 23 -10.27 -0.04 6.59
C ALA A 23 -8.94 0.61 7.01
N VAL A 24 -7.82 0.21 6.39
CA VAL A 24 -6.52 0.87 6.61
C VAL A 24 -6.54 2.37 6.27
N ILE A 25 -7.35 2.75 5.28
CA ILE A 25 -7.48 4.12 4.79
C ILE A 25 -8.61 4.86 5.50
N SER A 26 -9.71 4.20 5.87
CA SER A 26 -10.81 4.88 6.56
C SER A 26 -10.53 5.11 8.05
N GLU A 27 -9.86 4.17 8.71
CA GLU A 27 -9.68 4.18 10.18
C GLU A 27 -8.33 3.66 10.66
N GLY A 28 -7.52 3.08 9.78
CA GLY A 28 -6.24 2.48 10.15
C GLY A 28 -5.03 3.40 10.02
N THR A 29 -3.89 2.77 9.76
CA THR A 29 -2.58 3.43 9.74
C THR A 29 -2.45 4.52 8.67
N ALA A 30 -3.29 4.54 7.65
CA ALA A 30 -3.26 5.52 6.58
C ALA A 30 -4.39 6.56 6.65
N HIS A 31 -5.21 6.59 7.72
CA HIS A 31 -6.40 7.44 7.80
C HIS A 31 -6.12 8.95 7.71
N ALA A 32 -4.92 9.38 8.11
CA ALA A 32 -4.52 10.78 8.02
C ALA A 32 -4.25 11.24 6.58
N VAL A 33 -4.10 10.32 5.63
CA VAL A 33 -3.76 10.61 4.22
C VAL A 33 -5.03 10.70 3.39
N ARG A 34 -5.12 11.72 2.53
CA ARG A 34 -6.24 11.91 1.60
C ARG A 34 -5.97 11.16 0.30
N PHE A 35 -6.56 9.97 0.17
CA PHE A 35 -6.54 9.18 -1.06
C PHE A 35 -7.75 9.49 -1.95
N PRO A 36 -7.63 9.31 -3.29
CA PRO A 36 -8.79 9.23 -4.16
C PRO A 36 -9.77 8.13 -3.73
N ALA A 37 -11.07 8.33 -3.98
CA ALA A 37 -12.11 7.37 -3.63
C ALA A 37 -11.87 5.99 -4.24
N GLY A 38 -12.28 4.93 -3.53
CA GLY A 38 -12.12 3.54 -3.95
C GLY A 38 -10.68 3.01 -3.84
N THR A 39 -9.74 3.79 -3.29
CA THR A 39 -8.41 3.29 -2.95
C THR A 39 -8.51 2.35 -1.75
N ALA A 40 -7.75 1.26 -1.80
CA ALA A 40 -7.55 0.32 -0.70
C ALA A 40 -6.07 -0.03 -0.61
N GLY A 41 -5.55 -0.27 0.60
CA GLY A 41 -4.13 -0.57 0.72
C GLY A 41 -3.68 -1.06 2.08
N LYS A 42 -2.37 -1.22 2.21
CA LYS A 42 -1.72 -1.57 3.47
C LYS A 42 -0.36 -0.86 3.56
N THR A 43 -0.10 -0.26 4.72
CA THR A 43 1.21 0.30 5.07
C THR A 43 2.19 -0.81 5.44
N GLY A 44 3.47 -0.62 5.12
CA GLY A 44 4.56 -1.46 5.62
C GLY A 44 5.77 -0.62 6.05
N THR A 45 6.53 -1.15 7.00
CA THR A 45 7.80 -0.58 7.46
C THR A 45 8.76 -1.75 7.62
N ALA A 46 9.89 -1.69 6.92
CA ALA A 46 10.86 -2.79 6.91
C ALA A 46 12.22 -2.27 7.40
N GLU A 47 12.66 -2.79 8.55
CA GLU A 47 13.99 -2.52 9.10
C GLU A 47 15.08 -3.14 8.23
N TYR A 48 16.23 -2.46 8.16
CA TYR A 48 17.43 -2.97 7.48
C TYR A 48 18.70 -2.56 8.25
N GLY A 49 19.75 -3.37 8.13
CA GLY A 49 21.01 -3.15 8.85
C GLY A 49 20.97 -3.67 10.30
N SER A 50 21.72 -3.04 11.19
CA SER A 50 21.89 -3.45 12.59
C SER A 50 21.86 -2.26 13.55
N GLY A 51 21.60 -2.52 14.83
CA GLY A 51 21.50 -1.50 15.88
C GLY A 51 20.20 -1.60 16.67
N LYS A 52 20.05 -0.73 17.68
CA LYS A 52 18.84 -0.68 18.54
C LYS A 52 17.64 -0.07 17.82
N GLU A 53 17.89 0.86 16.90
CA GLU A 53 16.89 1.56 16.09
C GLU A 53 17.39 1.56 14.64
N PRO A 54 17.34 0.41 13.94
CA PRO A 54 17.83 0.32 12.58
C PRO A 54 17.00 1.21 11.64
N PRO A 55 17.60 1.74 10.56
CA PRO A 55 16.83 2.49 9.57
C PRO A 55 15.76 1.61 8.91
N THR A 56 14.74 2.24 8.34
CA THR A 56 13.60 1.52 7.75
C THR A 56 13.26 2.00 6.35
N HIS A 57 12.77 1.07 5.53
CA HIS A 57 12.11 1.35 4.26
C HIS A 57 10.61 1.55 4.48
N SER A 58 10.09 2.60 3.86
CA SER A 58 8.68 2.94 3.92
C SER A 58 7.95 2.28 2.76
N TRP A 59 6.88 1.52 3.04
CA TRP A 59 6.08 0.82 2.04
C TRP A 59 4.61 1.19 2.09
N PHE A 60 3.99 1.18 0.91
CA PHE A 60 2.54 1.11 0.76
C PHE A 60 2.19 0.27 -0.45
N ILE A 61 1.32 -0.72 -0.27
CA ILE A 61 0.78 -1.53 -1.37
C ILE A 61 -0.73 -1.33 -1.43
N GLY A 62 -1.31 -1.36 -2.62
CA GLY A 62 -2.73 -1.12 -2.75
C GLY A 62 -3.31 -1.42 -4.12
N TYR A 63 -4.61 -1.17 -4.22
CA TYR A 63 -5.34 -1.19 -5.47
C TYR A 63 -6.37 -0.06 -5.53
N ARG A 64 -6.79 0.28 -6.75
CA ARG A 64 -7.96 1.12 -7.03
C ARG A 64 -8.58 0.65 -8.34
N GLY A 65 -9.82 0.16 -8.31
CA GLY A 65 -10.42 -0.50 -9.46
C GLY A 65 -9.64 -1.76 -9.86
N ASP A 66 -9.16 -1.79 -11.10
CA ASP A 66 -8.32 -2.84 -11.70
C ASP A 66 -6.80 -2.58 -11.59
N LEU A 67 -6.41 -1.38 -11.15
CA LEU A 67 -5.01 -1.03 -10.93
C LEU A 67 -4.52 -1.57 -9.58
N ALA A 68 -3.49 -2.42 -9.61
CA ALA A 68 -2.68 -2.77 -8.45
C ALA A 68 -1.34 -2.00 -8.48
N PHE A 69 -0.85 -1.58 -7.31
CA PHE A 69 0.39 -0.80 -7.21
C PHE A 69 1.15 -1.09 -5.91
N ALA A 70 2.44 -0.77 -5.92
CA ALA A 70 3.32 -0.80 -4.76
C ALA A 70 4.26 0.41 -4.83
N VAL A 71 4.45 1.08 -3.68
CA VAL A 71 5.37 2.19 -3.51
C VAL A 71 6.34 1.84 -2.38
N ILE A 72 7.63 1.94 -2.67
CA ILE A 72 8.73 1.87 -1.70
C ILE A 72 9.48 3.20 -1.69
N VAL A 73 9.84 3.66 -0.50
CA VAL A 73 10.86 4.71 -0.32
C VAL A 73 11.95 4.15 0.57
N GLU A 74 13.12 3.92 -0.03
CA GLU A 74 14.30 3.43 0.67
C GLU A 74 14.80 4.46 1.68
N GLY A 75 15.25 4.02 2.86
CA GLY A 75 15.52 4.88 4.01
C GLY A 75 14.37 5.81 4.43
N GLY A 76 13.15 5.59 3.96
CA GLY A 76 12.03 6.53 4.07
C GLY A 76 11.28 6.51 5.40
N GLY A 77 11.70 5.72 6.38
CA GLY A 77 10.99 5.66 7.66
C GLY A 77 9.68 4.86 7.58
N THR A 78 8.61 5.35 8.22
CA THR A 78 7.36 4.60 8.33
C THR A 78 6.49 4.68 7.07
N GLY A 79 5.80 3.58 6.74
CA GLY A 79 4.93 3.50 5.56
C GLY A 79 3.82 4.55 5.53
N ALA A 80 3.24 4.86 6.70
CA ALA A 80 2.19 5.85 6.84
C ALA A 80 2.69 7.29 6.61
N ALA A 81 3.93 7.59 7.01
CA ALA A 81 4.47 8.95 6.93
C ALA A 81 4.96 9.31 5.52
N VAL A 82 5.45 8.33 4.74
CA VAL A 82 6.12 8.61 3.47
C VAL A 82 5.48 7.90 2.27
N ALA A 83 5.41 6.58 2.26
CA ALA A 83 4.91 5.84 1.09
C ALA A 83 3.40 6.01 0.86
N ALA A 84 2.60 6.16 1.94
CA ALA A 84 1.17 6.43 1.81
C ALA A 84 0.89 7.79 1.14
N PRO A 85 1.48 8.94 1.58
CA PRO A 85 1.35 10.21 0.86
C PRO A 85 1.86 10.16 -0.59
N VAL A 86 2.97 9.48 -0.86
CA VAL A 86 3.48 9.31 -2.24
C VAL A 86 2.48 8.54 -3.10
N SER A 87 1.88 7.48 -2.55
CA SER A 87 0.85 6.69 -3.22
C SER A 87 -0.39 7.53 -3.54
N ALA A 88 -0.85 8.37 -2.60
CA ALA A 88 -1.97 9.27 -2.83
C ALA A 88 -1.68 10.26 -3.97
N ARG A 89 -0.49 10.86 -3.98
CA ARG A 89 -0.05 11.76 -5.07
C ARG A 89 0.01 11.05 -6.42
N PHE A 90 0.60 9.87 -6.48
CA PHE A 90 0.63 9.04 -7.69
C PHE A 90 -0.80 8.79 -8.22
N LEU A 91 -1.68 8.33 -7.33
CA LEU A 91 -3.07 8.02 -7.66
C LEU A 91 -3.89 9.23 -8.09
N SER A 92 -3.66 10.41 -7.51
CA SER A 92 -4.29 11.66 -7.92
C SER A 92 -3.76 12.14 -9.27
N GLY A 93 -2.48 11.90 -9.57
CA GLY A 93 -1.88 12.21 -10.87
C GLY A 93 -2.35 11.33 -12.02
N LEU A 94 -2.98 10.19 -11.72
CA LEU A 94 -3.58 9.30 -12.74
C LEU A 94 -4.97 9.75 -13.21
N ALA A 95 -5.57 10.78 -12.57
CA ALA A 95 -6.92 11.25 -12.86
C ALA A 95 -6.92 12.67 -13.45
N VAL A 96 -6.44 12.77 -14.69
CA VAL A 96 -7.06 13.55 -15.77
C VAL A 96 -7.00 12.62 -16.99
N ASP A 97 -8.15 12.28 -17.57
CA ASP A 97 -8.35 11.45 -18.77
C ASP A 97 -8.38 9.90 -18.63
N ARG A 98 -9.56 9.36 -18.30
CA ARG A 98 -10.44 8.62 -19.24
C ARG A 98 -11.73 8.15 -18.57
#